data_AF-A0ABD7A7M7-F1
#
_entry.id   AF-A0ABD7A7M7-F1
#
_cell.length_a   1.000
_cell.length_b   1.000
_cell.length_c   1.000
_cell.angle_alpha   90.00
_cell.angle_beta   90.00
_cell.angle_gamma   90.00
#
_symmetry.space_group_name_H-M   'P 1'
#
loop_
_entity.id
_entity.type
_entity.pdbx_description
1 polymer ?
#
loop_
_entity_poly.entity_id
_entity_poly.type
_entity_poly.pdbx_seq_one_letter_code
_entity_poly.pdbx_strand_id
1 'polypeptide(L)'
;MHNNLAIFYCGTNGAGKSTLRFFNQDKVEIVIDSDNIAMQINPNNPRLADIEAGRKAIELFQFAVKNQIAFSMESTLSGKSILKRMENAKAENFRTRLNYIGVDSYKINIARVKARVRAGGHFIDEETIRKRYHISRENLIDAIFINDETLIYDNSETKPNLILQITNKQIIQISVKLPKWCGELCDELSDLGFKIM
;
A
#
# COMPACT_ATOMS: atom_id res chain seq x y z
N MET A 1 -13.88 -3.38 23.26
CA MET A 1 -12.50 -2.97 22.90
C MET A 1 -12.59 -2.31 21.55
N HIS A 2 -12.28 -1.02 21.44
CA HIS A 2 -12.18 -0.37 20.13
C HIS A 2 -11.01 -1.02 19.39
N ASN A 3 -11.27 -1.60 18.22
CA ASN A 3 -10.23 -2.22 17.40
C ASN A 3 -9.53 -1.10 16.62
N ASN A 4 -8.59 -0.41 17.26
CA ASN A 4 -7.89 0.73 16.67
C ASN A 4 -6.85 0.23 15.66
N LEU A 5 -7.34 -0.18 14.49
CA LEU A 5 -6.56 -0.75 13.41
C LEU A 5 -6.35 0.31 12.31
N ALA A 6 -5.08 0.57 11.99
CA ALA A 6 -4.67 1.40 10.87
C ALA A 6 -4.05 0.51 9.78
N ILE A 7 -4.71 0.41 8.63
CA ILE A 7 -4.31 -0.48 7.54
C ILE A 7 -3.77 0.33 6.36
N PHE A 8 -2.53 0.11 5.98
CA PHE A 8 -1.91 0.77 4.85
C PHE A 8 -1.83 -0.16 3.65
N TYR A 9 -2.63 0.09 2.63
CA TYR A 9 -2.57 -0.61 1.35
C TYR A 9 -1.55 0.07 0.45
N CYS A 10 -0.39 -0.56 0.28
CA CYS A 10 0.76 0.06 -0.38
C CYS A 10 1.22 -0.72 -1.61
N GLY A 11 1.65 0.00 -2.64
CA GLY A 11 2.16 -0.60 -3.87
C GLY A 11 1.98 0.33 -5.07
N THR A 12 2.82 0.18 -6.08
CA THR A 12 2.83 1.07 -7.26
C THR A 12 1.49 1.09 -7.99
N ASN A 13 1.22 2.14 -8.76
CA ASN A 13 0.01 2.21 -9.60
C ASN A 13 -0.09 0.96 -10.49
N GLY A 14 -1.28 0.37 -10.63
CA GLY A 14 -1.46 -0.90 -11.37
C GLY A 14 -1.01 -2.17 -10.62
N ALA A 15 -0.51 -2.08 -9.38
CA ALA A 15 -0.15 -3.26 -8.60
C ALA A 15 -1.37 -4.05 -8.08
N GLY A 16 -2.54 -3.41 -7.97
CA GLY A 16 -3.79 -4.07 -7.54
C GLY A 16 -4.24 -3.80 -6.10
N LYS A 17 -3.81 -2.67 -5.49
CA LYS A 17 -4.17 -2.28 -4.12
C LYS A 17 -5.68 -2.35 -3.82
N SER A 18 -6.50 -1.72 -4.66
CA SER A 18 -7.95 -1.69 -4.46
C SER A 18 -8.59 -3.08 -4.60
N THR A 19 -8.08 -3.91 -5.52
CA THR A 19 -8.47 -5.32 -5.66
C THR A 19 -8.10 -6.12 -4.42
N LEU A 20 -6.90 -5.91 -3.88
CA LEU A 20 -6.44 -6.56 -2.65
C LEU A 20 -7.29 -6.13 -1.45
N ARG A 21 -7.63 -4.84 -1.31
CA ARG A 21 -8.53 -4.38 -0.26
C ARG A 21 -9.89 -5.06 -0.32
N PHE A 22 -10.47 -5.16 -1.52
CA PHE A 22 -11.73 -5.86 -1.71
C PHE A 22 -11.61 -7.35 -1.35
N PHE A 23 -10.51 -8.00 -1.74
CA PHE A 23 -10.24 -9.40 -1.41
C PHE A 23 -10.11 -9.65 0.10
N ASN A 24 -9.40 -8.77 0.82
CA ASN A 24 -9.19 -8.92 2.26
C ASN A 24 -10.44 -8.65 3.10
N GLN A 25 -11.43 -7.92 2.57
CA GLN A 25 -12.68 -7.56 3.26
C GLN A 25 -12.45 -6.92 4.64
N ASP A 26 -11.40 -6.12 4.76
CA ASP A 26 -11.04 -5.47 6.02
C ASP A 26 -12.15 -4.51 6.46
N LYS A 27 -12.70 -4.78 7.65
CA LYS A 27 -13.76 -3.97 8.24
C LYS A 27 -13.14 -2.77 8.96
N VAL A 28 -13.05 -1.66 8.26
CA VAL A 28 -12.66 -0.35 8.78
C VAL A 28 -13.77 0.66 8.54
N GLU A 29 -13.85 1.68 9.39
CA GLU A 29 -14.90 2.70 9.33
C GLU A 29 -14.60 3.78 8.29
N ILE A 30 -13.31 4.10 8.08
CA ILE A 30 -12.87 5.10 7.11
C ILE A 30 -11.94 4.47 6.08
N VAL A 31 -12.21 4.72 4.79
CA VAL A 31 -11.35 4.32 3.67
C VAL A 31 -10.80 5.59 3.01
N ILE A 32 -9.48 5.75 3.05
CA ILE A 32 -8.75 6.92 2.54
C ILE A 32 -8.04 6.52 1.25
N ASP A 33 -8.64 6.86 0.12
CA ASP A 33 -8.09 6.62 -1.22
C ASP A 33 -8.14 7.93 -2.01
N SER A 34 -6.98 8.54 -2.24
CA SER A 34 -6.88 9.83 -2.92
C SER A 34 -7.37 9.78 -4.37
N ASP A 35 -7.24 8.65 -5.07
CA ASP A 35 -7.75 8.51 -6.44
C ASP A 35 -9.28 8.46 -6.43
N ASN A 36 -9.89 7.75 -5.48
CA ASN A 36 -11.35 7.71 -5.31
C ASN A 36 -11.92 9.06 -4.84
N ILE A 37 -11.23 9.75 -3.92
CA ILE A 37 -11.64 11.09 -3.47
C ILE A 37 -11.60 12.09 -4.64
N ALA A 38 -10.53 12.07 -5.46
CA ALA A 38 -10.43 12.91 -6.64
C ALA A 38 -11.57 12.62 -7.64
N MET A 39 -11.92 11.34 -7.84
CA MET A 39 -13.06 10.92 -8.65
C MET A 39 -14.39 11.46 -8.14
N GLN A 40 -14.59 11.53 -6.82
CA GLN A 40 -15.81 12.09 -6.22
C GLN A 40 -15.87 13.61 -6.36
N ILE A 41 -14.74 14.31 -6.22
CA ILE A 41 -14.68 15.78 -6.33
C ILE A 41 -14.88 16.22 -7.78
N ASN A 42 -14.19 15.59 -8.74
CA ASN A 42 -14.31 15.94 -10.15
C ASN A 42 -14.36 14.68 -11.02
N PRO A 43 -15.55 14.07 -11.20
CA PRO A 43 -15.70 12.84 -11.97
C PRO A 43 -15.24 12.95 -13.43
N ASN A 44 -15.38 14.14 -14.03
CA ASN A 44 -15.05 14.38 -15.43
C ASN A 44 -13.53 14.58 -15.64
N ASN A 45 -12.85 15.18 -14.66
CA ASN A 45 -11.39 15.35 -14.71
C ASN A 45 -10.76 15.32 -13.30
N PRO A 46 -10.58 14.13 -12.71
CA PRO A 46 -10.12 13.96 -11.34
C PRO A 46 -8.75 14.56 -11.06
N ARG A 47 -7.88 14.64 -12.07
CA ARG A 47 -6.52 15.17 -11.90
C ARG A 47 -6.50 16.65 -11.52
N LEU A 48 -7.51 17.41 -11.95
CA LEU A 48 -7.66 18.80 -11.51
C LEU A 48 -7.99 18.90 -10.01
N ALA A 49 -8.45 17.81 -9.40
CA ALA A 49 -8.74 17.70 -7.97
C ALA A 49 -7.62 17.02 -7.16
N ASP A 50 -6.47 16.66 -7.74
CA ASP A 50 -5.42 15.91 -7.02
C ASP A 50 -4.95 16.62 -5.73
N ILE A 51 -4.79 17.94 -5.79
CA ILE A 51 -4.38 18.74 -4.62
C ILE A 51 -5.47 18.73 -3.55
N GLU A 52 -6.72 18.90 -3.95
CA GLU A 52 -7.87 18.91 -3.04
C GLU A 52 -8.10 17.53 -2.42
N ALA A 53 -8.04 16.46 -3.23
CA ALA A 53 -8.13 15.09 -2.78
C ALA A 53 -6.99 14.71 -1.82
N GLY A 54 -5.78 15.21 -2.08
CA GLY A 54 -4.63 15.06 -1.17
C GLY A 54 -4.87 15.75 0.18
N ARG A 55 -5.40 16.97 0.19
CA ARG A 55 -5.78 17.68 1.42
C ARG A 55 -6.87 16.92 2.17
N LYS A 56 -7.92 16.48 1.45
CA LYS A 56 -9.03 15.74 2.06
C LYS A 56 -8.58 14.41 2.66
N ALA A 57 -7.68 13.70 1.99
CA ALA A 57 -7.08 12.48 2.52
C ALA A 57 -6.32 12.73 3.83
N ILE A 58 -5.63 13.87 3.95
CA ILE A 58 -4.95 14.27 5.19
C ILE A 58 -5.97 14.62 6.29
N GLU A 59 -7.02 15.37 5.97
CA GLU A 59 -8.10 15.67 6.91
C GLU A 59 -8.75 14.41 7.47
N LEU A 60 -9.09 13.45 6.60
CA LEU A 60 -9.69 12.17 6.99
C LEU A 60 -8.74 11.35 7.87
N PHE A 61 -7.45 11.34 7.54
CA PHE A 61 -6.43 10.69 8.37
C PHE A 61 -6.35 11.32 9.77
N GLN A 62 -6.24 12.65 9.85
CA GLN A 62 -6.19 13.37 11.12
C GLN A 62 -7.47 13.17 11.93
N PHE A 63 -8.63 13.17 11.27
CA PHE A 63 -9.92 12.90 11.90
C PHE A 63 -9.97 11.48 12.46
N ALA A 64 -9.56 10.47 11.68
CA ALA A 64 -9.55 9.08 12.11
C ALA A 64 -8.64 8.87 13.33
N VAL A 65 -7.42 9.42 13.27
CA VAL A 65 -6.43 9.34 14.35
C VAL A 65 -6.94 10.02 15.62
N LYS A 66 -7.42 11.27 15.50
CA LYS A 66 -7.92 12.06 16.64
C LYS A 66 -9.10 11.39 17.35
N ASN A 67 -9.97 10.72 16.59
CA ASN A 67 -11.18 10.09 17.13
C ASN A 67 -11.01 8.58 17.37
N GLN A 68 -9.80 8.02 17.20
CA GLN A 68 -9.53 6.59 17.37
C GLN A 68 -10.46 5.69 16.52
N ILE A 69 -10.72 6.12 15.28
CA ILE A 69 -11.59 5.44 14.31
C ILE A 69 -10.72 4.54 13.42
N ALA A 70 -11.11 3.28 13.25
CA ALA A 70 -10.36 2.34 12.43
C ALA A 70 -10.39 2.79 10.97
N PHE A 71 -9.23 2.78 10.31
CA PHE A 71 -9.11 3.29 8.94
C PHE A 71 -8.20 2.43 8.06
N SER A 72 -8.42 2.56 6.75
CA SER A 72 -7.46 2.12 5.75
C SER A 72 -7.01 3.28 4.88
N MET A 73 -5.77 3.24 4.41
CA MET A 73 -5.21 4.26 3.52
C MET A 73 -4.44 3.62 2.37
N GLU A 74 -4.73 4.05 1.13
CA GLU A 74 -3.97 3.65 -0.05
C GLU A 74 -2.75 4.56 -0.28
N SER A 75 -1.64 3.98 -0.73
CA SER A 75 -0.46 4.74 -1.16
C SER A 75 0.36 3.99 -2.20
N THR A 76 1.11 4.72 -3.01
CA THR A 76 2.14 4.15 -3.87
C THR A 76 3.41 3.78 -3.11
N LEU A 77 3.52 4.13 -1.82
CA LEU A 77 4.72 4.01 -0.99
C LEU A 77 5.95 4.73 -1.59
N SER A 78 5.74 5.64 -2.53
CA SER A 78 6.84 6.33 -3.24
C SER A 78 7.21 7.68 -2.63
N GLY A 79 6.58 8.08 -1.52
CA GLY A 79 6.83 9.36 -0.87
C GLY A 79 6.91 9.19 0.65
N LYS A 80 7.86 9.87 1.29
CA LYS A 80 8.11 9.74 2.74
C LYS A 80 6.94 10.19 3.62
N SER A 81 5.95 10.90 3.08
CA SER A 81 4.76 11.33 3.84
C SER A 81 3.91 10.15 4.32
N ILE A 82 3.86 9.02 3.61
CA ILE A 82 3.10 7.86 4.08
C ILE A 82 3.78 7.17 5.26
N LEU A 83 5.12 7.08 5.24
CA LEU A 83 5.90 6.52 6.36
C LEU A 83 5.65 7.33 7.63
N LYS A 84 5.68 8.67 7.53
CA LYS A 84 5.33 9.56 8.65
C LYS A 84 3.91 9.35 9.18
N ARG A 85 2.95 9.01 8.31
CA ARG A 85 1.56 8.70 8.74
C ARG A 85 1.48 7.35 9.45
N MET A 86 2.25 6.35 9.00
CA MET A 86 2.36 5.07 9.71
C MET A 86 2.97 5.27 11.11
N GLU A 87 4.05 6.04 11.21
CA GLU A 87 4.69 6.42 12.48
C GLU A 87 3.71 7.16 13.40
N ASN A 88 2.98 8.13 12.87
CA ASN A 88 1.99 8.89 13.62
C ASN A 88 0.85 7.99 14.12
N ALA A 89 0.27 7.13 13.27
CA ALA A 89 -0.77 6.20 13.70
C ALA A 89 -0.28 5.29 14.85
N LYS A 90 0.96 4.79 14.76
CA LYS A 90 1.58 3.98 15.81
C LYS A 90 1.78 4.76 17.11
N ALA A 91 2.30 5.99 17.02
CA ALA A 91 2.47 6.86 18.18
C ALA A 91 1.13 7.19 18.86
N GLU A 92 0.04 7.20 18.11
CA GLU A 92 -1.33 7.45 18.56
C GLU A 92 -2.06 6.15 18.95
N ASN A 93 -1.30 5.09 19.26
CA ASN A 93 -1.77 3.80 19.78
C ASN A 93 -2.67 2.97 18.84
N PHE A 94 -2.58 3.17 17.53
CA PHE A 94 -3.15 2.23 16.58
C PHE A 94 -2.25 0.99 16.47
N ARG A 95 -2.88 -0.19 16.40
CA ARG A 95 -2.22 -1.35 15.78
C ARG A 95 -2.10 -1.07 14.29
N THR A 96 -0.88 -1.16 13.77
CA THR A 96 -0.57 -0.81 12.39
C THR A 96 -0.34 -2.05 11.55
N ARG A 97 -0.99 -2.12 10.39
CA ARG A 97 -0.79 -3.19 9.42
C ARG A 97 -0.45 -2.63 8.04
N LEU A 98 0.64 -3.12 7.47
CA LEU A 98 1.00 -2.89 6.07
C LEU A 98 0.50 -4.05 5.21
N ASN A 99 -0.33 -3.76 4.22
CA ASN A 99 -0.64 -4.67 3.12
C ASN A 99 0.12 -4.18 1.88
N TYR A 100 1.30 -4.74 1.62
CA TYR A 100 2.12 -4.38 0.46
C TYR A 100 1.81 -5.30 -0.72
N ILE A 101 1.63 -4.73 -1.92
CA ILE A 101 1.38 -5.48 -3.15
C ILE A 101 2.39 -5.10 -4.23
N GLY A 102 3.15 -6.09 -4.69
CA GLY A 102 4.17 -5.98 -5.72
C GLY A 102 3.86 -6.80 -6.97
N VAL A 103 4.66 -6.59 -8.01
CA VAL A 103 4.64 -7.35 -9.26
C VAL A 103 6.07 -7.48 -9.78
N ASP A 104 6.35 -8.48 -10.61
CA ASP A 104 7.71 -8.80 -11.09
C ASP A 104 8.39 -7.67 -11.87
N SER A 105 7.63 -6.75 -12.46
CA SER A 105 8.20 -5.66 -13.24
C SER A 105 7.25 -4.47 -13.34
N TYR A 106 7.82 -3.25 -13.34
CA TYR A 106 7.10 -2.02 -13.67
C TYR A 106 6.38 -2.09 -15.03
N LYS A 107 6.80 -2.97 -15.94
CA LYS A 107 6.11 -3.20 -17.23
C LYS A 107 4.68 -3.72 -17.02
N ILE A 108 4.47 -4.58 -16.02
CA ILE A 108 3.14 -5.08 -15.64
C ILE A 108 2.27 -3.92 -15.15
N ASN A 109 2.82 -3.04 -14.30
CA ASN A 109 2.14 -1.83 -13.83
C ASN A 109 1.70 -0.95 -15.01
N ILE A 110 2.61 -0.65 -15.94
CA ILE A 110 2.33 0.15 -17.14
C ILE A 110 1.22 -0.50 -17.97
N ALA A 111 1.33 -1.80 -18.26
CA ALA A 111 0.33 -2.52 -19.06
C ALA A 111 -1.07 -2.46 -18.43
N ARG A 112 -1.15 -2.64 -17.09
CA ARG A 112 -2.41 -2.55 -16.34
C ARG A 112 -2.97 -1.13 -16.31
N VAL A 113 -2.12 -0.11 -16.13
CA VAL A 113 -2.57 1.29 -16.20
C VAL A 113 -3.09 1.61 -17.61
N LYS A 114 -2.39 1.20 -18.68
CA LYS A 114 -2.86 1.38 -20.07
C LYS A 114 -4.19 0.67 -20.34
N ALA A 115 -4.37 -0.54 -19.82
CA ALA A 115 -5.64 -1.27 -19.95
C ALA A 115 -6.77 -0.51 -19.23
N ARG A 116 -6.51 -0.03 -18.01
CA ARG A 116 -7.47 0.78 -17.24
C ARG A 116 -7.81 2.10 -17.94
N VAL A 117 -6.84 2.78 -18.56
CA VAL A 117 -7.08 4.00 -19.35
C VAL A 117 -8.00 3.73 -20.53
N ARG A 118 -7.77 2.63 -21.25
CA ARG A 118 -8.66 2.20 -22.35
C ARG A 118 -10.09 1.91 -21.88
N ALA A 119 -10.26 1.51 -20.63
CA ALA A 119 -11.57 1.32 -19.99
C ALA A 119 -12.14 2.59 -19.33
N GLY A 120 -11.56 3.77 -19.59
CA GLY A 120 -12.05 5.05 -19.06
C GLY A 120 -11.45 5.49 -17.72
N GLY A 121 -10.47 4.75 -17.18
CA GLY A 121 -9.77 5.15 -15.96
C GLY A 121 -8.57 6.08 -16.21
N HIS A 122 -7.82 6.37 -15.15
CA HIS A 122 -6.83 7.47 -15.18
C HIS A 122 -5.49 7.10 -15.79
N PHE A 123 -4.96 8.04 -16.60
CA PHE A 123 -3.63 8.02 -17.17
C PHE A 123 -2.58 8.45 -16.14
N ILE A 124 -1.46 7.73 -16.15
CA ILE A 124 -0.23 8.07 -15.43
C ILE A 124 0.89 7.73 -16.40
N ASP A 125 1.85 8.63 -16.55
CA ASP A 125 2.96 8.42 -17.47
C ASP A 125 3.87 7.26 -17.01
N GLU A 126 4.51 6.61 -17.99
CA GLU A 126 5.30 5.41 -17.76
C GLU A 126 6.53 5.66 -16.88
N GLU A 127 7.15 6.83 -17.02
CA GLU A 127 8.34 7.19 -16.26
C GLU A 127 8.02 7.38 -14.77
N THR A 128 6.90 8.05 -14.47
CA THR A 128 6.37 8.16 -13.11
C THR A 128 6.09 6.78 -12.52
N ILE A 129 5.47 5.86 -13.28
CA ILE A 129 5.22 4.49 -12.81
C ILE A 129 6.55 3.77 -12.50
N ARG A 130 7.52 3.84 -13.41
CA ARG A 130 8.85 3.24 -13.24
C ARG A 130 9.57 3.80 -12.01
N LYS A 131 9.58 5.12 -11.84
CA LYS A 131 10.19 5.77 -10.67
C LYS A 131 9.51 5.33 -9.37
N ARG A 132 8.17 5.33 -9.35
CA ARG A 132 7.39 4.89 -8.18
C ARG A 132 7.62 3.42 -7.85
N TYR A 133 7.85 2.56 -8.84
CA TYR A 133 8.16 1.14 -8.63
C TYR A 133 9.41 0.96 -7.78
N HIS A 134 10.52 1.60 -8.17
CA HIS A 134 11.79 1.46 -7.45
C HIS A 134 11.72 2.10 -6.06
N ILE A 135 11.26 3.36 -5.96
CA ILE A 135 11.16 4.06 -4.66
C ILE A 135 10.20 3.32 -3.70
N SER A 136 9.12 2.72 -4.22
CA SER A 136 8.20 1.94 -3.40
C SER A 136 8.88 0.73 -2.78
N ARG A 137 9.78 0.06 -3.50
CA ARG A 137 10.50 -1.12 -3.01
C ARG A 137 11.58 -0.73 -2.00
N GLU A 138 12.25 0.40 -2.21
CA GLU A 138 13.22 0.96 -1.25
C GLU A 138 12.54 1.32 0.08
N ASN A 139 11.42 2.04 0.03
CA ASN A 139 10.67 2.44 1.22
C ASN A 139 9.96 1.26 1.92
N LEU A 140 9.90 0.08 1.29
CA LEU A 140 9.24 -1.10 1.88
C LEU A 140 9.95 -1.53 3.17
N ILE A 141 11.28 -1.46 3.22
CA ILE A 141 12.05 -1.84 4.42
C ILE A 141 11.66 -0.94 5.60
N ASP A 142 11.71 0.39 5.42
CA ASP A 142 11.26 1.35 6.42
C ASP A 142 9.83 1.05 6.89
N ALA A 143 8.92 0.79 5.94
CA ALA A 143 7.52 0.52 6.24
C ALA A 143 7.33 -0.79 7.04
N ILE A 144 8.10 -1.83 6.76
CA ILE A 144 8.09 -3.09 7.51
C ILE A 144 8.52 -2.85 8.97
N PHE A 145 9.53 -2.02 9.20
CA PHE A 145 9.98 -1.70 10.56
C PHE A 145 8.97 -0.86 11.35
N ILE A 146 8.25 0.03 10.68
CA ILE A 146 7.25 0.87 11.33
C ILE A 146 6.03 0.04 11.76
N ASN A 147 5.53 -0.85 10.90
CA ASN A 147 4.26 -1.53 11.14
C ASN A 147 4.38 -2.74 12.09
N ASP A 148 3.32 -3.03 12.85
CA ASP A 148 3.28 -4.18 13.77
C ASP A 148 3.10 -5.51 13.03
N GLU A 149 2.33 -5.46 11.95
CA GLU A 149 2.10 -6.56 11.02
C GLU A 149 2.33 -6.11 9.58
N THR A 150 3.01 -6.94 8.79
CA THR A 150 3.14 -6.73 7.35
C THR A 150 2.74 -7.99 6.60
N LEU A 151 1.82 -7.82 5.64
CA LEU A 151 1.42 -8.82 4.67
C LEU A 151 1.91 -8.37 3.29
N ILE A 152 2.72 -9.19 2.65
CA ILE A 152 3.29 -8.93 1.32
C ILE A 152 2.66 -9.85 0.31
N TYR A 153 2.12 -9.27 -0.76
CA TYR A 153 1.43 -9.97 -1.82
C TYR A 153 2.17 -9.83 -3.14
N ASP A 154 2.33 -10.94 -3.86
CA ASP A 154 2.62 -10.91 -5.29
C ASP A 154 1.31 -10.85 -6.07
N ASN A 155 1.26 -9.97 -7.07
CA ASN A 155 0.14 -9.92 -7.99
C ASN A 155 0.62 -9.91 -9.44
N SER A 156 1.66 -10.69 -9.75
CA SER A 156 2.22 -10.80 -11.10
C SER A 156 1.34 -11.65 -12.02
N GLU A 157 0.63 -12.62 -11.45
CA GLU A 157 -0.26 -13.53 -12.16
C GLU A 157 -1.73 -13.03 -12.15
N THR A 158 -2.71 -13.95 -12.04
CA THR A 158 -4.15 -13.64 -12.19
C THR A 158 -4.81 -13.10 -10.93
N LYS A 159 -4.24 -13.37 -9.75
CA LYS A 159 -4.77 -12.91 -8.46
C LYS A 159 -3.63 -12.60 -7.48
N PRO A 160 -3.88 -11.73 -6.47
CA PRO A 160 -2.92 -11.53 -5.39
C PRO A 160 -2.70 -12.83 -4.60
N ASN A 161 -1.44 -13.17 -4.36
CA ASN A 161 -1.01 -14.29 -3.53
C ASN A 161 -0.19 -13.75 -2.37
N LEU A 162 -0.56 -14.11 -1.13
CA LEU A 162 0.25 -13.78 0.05
C LEU A 162 1.57 -14.56 -0.02
N ILE A 163 2.69 -13.86 -0.05
CA ILE A 163 4.04 -14.47 -0.17
C ILE A 163 4.87 -14.34 1.10
N LEU A 164 4.60 -13.33 1.93
CA LEU A 164 5.31 -13.12 3.18
C LEU A 164 4.35 -12.53 4.23
N GLN A 165 4.38 -13.07 5.44
CA GLN A 165 3.77 -12.45 6.62
C GLN A 165 4.84 -12.20 7.67
N ILE A 166 4.90 -10.96 8.14
CA ILE A 166 5.82 -10.52 9.18
C ILE A 166 4.98 -9.98 10.34
N THR A 167 5.32 -10.35 11.56
CA THR A 167 4.73 -9.78 12.78
C THR A 167 5.80 -9.59 13.82
N ASN A 168 5.86 -8.41 14.46
CA ASN A 168 6.85 -8.12 15.51
C ASN A 168 8.30 -8.48 15.11
N LYS A 169 8.69 -8.17 13.86
CA LYS A 169 10.00 -8.50 13.27
C LYS A 169 10.33 -9.99 13.12
N GLN A 170 9.31 -10.85 13.16
CA GLN A 170 9.43 -12.27 12.86
C GLN A 170 8.71 -12.58 11.56
N ILE A 171 9.35 -13.35 10.69
CA ILE A 171 8.72 -13.90 9.49
C ILE A 171 7.91 -15.11 9.93
N ILE A 172 6.59 -14.96 9.91
CA ILE A 172 5.62 -15.97 10.36
C ILE A 172 5.29 -16.94 9.23
N GLN A 173 5.26 -16.45 7.99
CA GLN A 173 4.95 -17.24 6.82
C GLN A 173 5.79 -16.76 5.64
N ILE A 174 6.30 -17.72 4.87
CA ILE A 174 6.95 -17.49 3.58
C ILE A 174 6.40 -18.48 2.55
N SER A 175 6.08 -18.01 1.35
CA SER A 175 5.65 -18.88 0.25
C SER A 175 6.82 -19.74 -0.23
N VAL A 176 6.53 -21.01 -0.56
CA VAL A 176 7.50 -21.93 -1.17
C VAL A 176 8.02 -21.38 -2.50
N LYS A 177 7.16 -20.71 -3.27
CA LYS A 177 7.50 -20.07 -4.54
C LYS A 177 7.50 -18.56 -4.33
N LEU A 178 8.69 -17.97 -4.24
CA LEU A 178 8.86 -16.52 -4.20
C LEU A 178 8.99 -15.95 -5.62
N PRO A 179 8.31 -14.82 -5.90
CA PRO A 179 8.52 -14.11 -7.16
C PRO A 179 9.90 -13.45 -7.18
N LYS A 180 10.42 -13.17 -8.37
CA LYS A 180 11.79 -12.67 -8.52
C LYS A 180 12.00 -11.35 -7.79
N TRP A 181 11.02 -10.45 -7.83
CA TRP A 181 11.11 -9.15 -7.17
C TRP A 181 11.18 -9.23 -5.64
N CYS A 182 10.76 -10.35 -5.04
CA CYS A 182 10.78 -10.58 -3.60
C CYS A 182 12.01 -11.37 -3.13
N GLY A 183 12.81 -11.94 -4.04
CA GLY A 183 14.01 -12.70 -3.67
C GLY A 183 14.98 -11.85 -2.84
N GLU A 184 15.38 -10.70 -3.37
CA GLU A 184 16.27 -9.75 -2.69
C GLU A 184 15.70 -9.24 -1.36
N LEU A 185 14.36 -9.16 -1.24
CA LEU A 185 13.71 -8.70 -0.01
C LEU A 185 13.92 -9.66 1.16
N CYS A 186 13.85 -10.97 0.92
CA CYS A 186 14.04 -11.95 1.98
C CYS A 186 15.48 -11.97 2.48
N ASP A 187 16.45 -11.80 1.58
CA ASP A 187 17.87 -11.69 1.94
C ASP A 187 18.12 -10.42 2.76
N GLU A 188 17.62 -9.26 2.30
CA GLU A 188 17.70 -7.99 3.04
C GLU A 188 17.09 -8.09 4.45
N LEU A 189 15.90 -8.69 4.57
CA LEU A 189 15.25 -8.86 5.87
C LEU A 189 16.05 -9.77 6.80
N SER A 190 16.66 -10.82 6.26
CA SER A 190 17.50 -11.73 7.04
C SER A 190 18.74 -11.00 7.58
N ASP A 191 19.41 -10.21 6.73
CA ASP A 191 20.56 -9.37 7.12
C ASP A 191 20.19 -8.31 8.17
N LEU A 192 18.95 -7.82 8.13
CA LEU A 192 18.39 -6.87 9.10
C LEU A 192 17.88 -7.56 10.38
N GLY A 193 18.11 -8.86 10.54
CA GLY A 193 17.84 -9.62 11.76
C GLY A 193 16.42 -10.15 11.91
N PHE A 194 15.62 -10.13 10.83
CA PHE A 194 14.32 -10.82 10.82
C PHE A 194 14.56 -12.32 10.83
N LYS A 195 13.91 -13.02 11.77
CA LYS A 195 14.04 -14.46 11.91
C LYS A 195 12.83 -15.16 11.32
N ILE A 196 13.07 -16.25 10.61
CA ILE A 196 12.03 -17.19 10.22
C ILE A 196 11.67 -18.00 11.46
N MET A 197 10.37 -18.06 11.75
CA MET A 197 9.82 -18.85 12.86
C MET A 197 9.67 -20.32 12.47
#